data_AF-A0A6A6WFY8-F1
#
_entry.id   AF-A0A6A6WFY8-F1
#
_cell.length_a   1.000
_cell.length_b   1.000
_cell.length_c   1.000
_cell.angle_alpha   90.00
_cell.angle_beta   90.00
_cell.angle_gamma   90.00
#
_symmetry.space_group_name_H-M   'P 1'
#
loop_
_entity.id
_entity.type
_entity.pdbx_description
1 polymer ?
#
loop_
_entity_poly.entity_id
_entity_poly.type
_entity_poly.pdbx_seq_one_letter_code
_entity_poly.pdbx_strand_id
1 'polypeptide(L)'
;MAGGRLATVHHQVSSVLLRPHIQPSLSVPTPSPLRNTTTAIQSSRQTQSCFSTSAPRPARKGAVQQVDPRVTNIRYHLFHPRVPRPLRFSRLRALRHWTIHRAWQMFKAKTNTQREKELERQYQSMARACEELRLTDENGMRVSEADANGNKKVGRLFRIAMEKKRVWGPGKGFPIEYARAQTDYPPRNGWNHEWTR
;
A
#
# COMPACT_ATOMS: atom_id res chain seq x y z
N MET A 1 -66.07 -50.90 12.33
CA MET A 1 -66.26 -49.82 13.33
C MET A 1 -64.87 -49.39 13.81
N ALA A 2 -64.55 -48.10 13.69
CA ALA A 2 -63.32 -47.39 14.08
C ALA A 2 -62.01 -47.84 13.36
N GLY A 3 -61.32 -47.07 12.51
CA GLY A 3 -61.31 -45.61 12.32
C GLY A 3 -60.15 -44.95 13.06
N GLY A 4 -58.90 -45.36 12.81
CA GLY A 4 -57.70 -44.72 13.37
C GLY A 4 -56.94 -43.95 12.28
N ARG A 5 -57.10 -42.62 12.29
CA ARG A 5 -56.55 -41.69 11.29
C ARG A 5 -55.03 -41.52 11.46
N LEU A 6 -54.31 -41.65 10.34
CA LEU A 6 -52.91 -41.24 10.19
C LEU A 6 -52.84 -39.71 10.29
N ALA A 7 -52.08 -39.19 11.26
CA ALA A 7 -51.82 -37.77 11.42
C ALA A 7 -50.69 -37.34 10.46
N THR A 8 -51.08 -36.73 9.35
CA THR A 8 -50.17 -36.05 8.42
C THR A 8 -49.70 -34.73 9.06
N VAL A 9 -48.41 -34.64 9.43
CA VAL A 9 -47.78 -33.40 9.87
C VAL A 9 -47.46 -32.56 8.63
N HIS A 10 -48.29 -31.56 8.36
CA HIS A 10 -48.00 -30.50 7.41
C HIS A 10 -47.00 -29.52 8.05
N HIS A 11 -45.72 -29.61 7.70
CA HIS A 11 -44.78 -28.52 7.96
C HIS A 11 -44.96 -27.44 6.89
N GLN A 12 -45.52 -26.33 7.35
CA GLN A 12 -45.80 -25.12 6.60
C GLN A 12 -44.48 -24.44 6.21
N VAL A 13 -44.20 -24.42 4.90
CA VAL A 13 -43.07 -23.68 4.32
C VAL A 13 -43.41 -22.20 4.40
N SER A 14 -42.92 -21.52 5.44
CA SER A 14 -42.97 -20.06 5.55
C SER A 14 -42.03 -19.45 4.51
N SER A 15 -42.53 -19.22 3.30
CA SER A 15 -41.90 -18.41 2.28
C SER A 15 -41.86 -16.95 2.76
N VAL A 16 -40.74 -16.54 3.35
CA VAL A 16 -40.48 -15.12 3.64
C VAL A 16 -40.21 -14.41 2.31
N LEU A 17 -41.25 -13.80 1.75
CA LEU A 17 -41.14 -12.86 0.65
C LEU A 17 -40.43 -11.60 1.16
N LEU A 18 -39.09 -11.55 1.03
CA LEU A 18 -38.35 -10.29 1.16
C LEU A 18 -38.66 -9.41 -0.04
N ARG A 19 -39.64 -8.54 0.14
CA ARG A 19 -39.95 -7.42 -0.75
C ARG A 19 -38.81 -6.39 -0.67
N PRO A 20 -38.14 -6.01 -1.77
CA PRO A 20 -37.21 -4.89 -1.72
C PRO A 20 -38.02 -3.60 -1.50
N HIS A 21 -37.82 -3.00 -0.34
CA HIS A 21 -38.33 -1.68 -0.01
C HIS A 21 -37.54 -0.64 -0.81
N ILE A 22 -38.16 -0.12 -1.87
CA ILE A 22 -37.73 1.07 -2.59
C ILE A 22 -38.10 2.27 -1.71
N GLN A 23 -37.10 2.94 -1.13
CA GLN A 23 -37.27 4.27 -0.57
C GLN A 23 -36.84 5.34 -1.60
N PRO A 24 -37.62 6.42 -1.76
CA PRO A 24 -37.22 7.57 -2.56
C PRO A 24 -36.34 8.55 -1.77
N SER A 25 -35.24 8.94 -2.40
CA SER A 25 -34.57 10.25 -2.38
C SER A 25 -34.39 11.00 -1.06
N LEU A 26 -33.14 11.06 -0.57
CA LEU A 26 -32.55 12.30 -0.01
C LEU A 26 -31.05 12.41 -0.41
N SER A 27 -30.78 13.44 -1.22
CA SER A 27 -29.52 14.13 -1.52
C SER A 27 -28.20 13.34 -1.54
N VAL A 28 -27.86 12.80 -2.71
CA VAL A 28 -26.47 12.66 -3.13
C VAL A 28 -25.87 14.07 -3.33
N PRO A 29 -24.72 14.41 -2.75
CA PRO A 29 -23.99 15.60 -3.16
C PRO A 29 -23.54 15.37 -4.60
N THR A 30 -24.18 16.08 -5.53
CA THR A 30 -23.74 16.21 -6.91
C THR A 30 -22.28 16.66 -6.90
N PRO A 31 -21.33 15.91 -7.51
CA PRO A 31 -20.11 16.56 -7.93
C PRO A 31 -20.54 17.59 -8.95
N SER A 32 -20.36 18.86 -8.59
CA SER A 32 -20.63 20.00 -9.46
C SER A 32 -20.06 19.69 -10.86
N PRO A 33 -20.79 19.90 -11.96
CA PRO A 33 -20.11 20.02 -13.23
C PRO A 33 -19.13 21.16 -13.04
N LEU A 34 -17.82 20.85 -13.05
CA LEU A 34 -16.78 21.84 -13.20
C LEU A 34 -17.23 22.69 -14.39
N ARG A 35 -17.64 23.91 -14.06
CA ARG A 35 -17.99 24.95 -14.99
C ARG A 35 -16.80 25.01 -15.93
N ASN A 36 -17.00 24.58 -17.18
CA ASN A 36 -16.11 24.92 -18.27
C ASN A 36 -16.22 26.43 -18.43
N THR A 37 -15.54 27.13 -17.53
CA THR A 37 -15.11 28.49 -17.77
C THR A 37 -14.06 28.29 -18.85
N THR A 38 -14.46 28.56 -20.08
CA THR A 38 -13.52 28.93 -21.14
C THR A 38 -12.81 30.18 -20.63
N THR A 39 -11.85 30.01 -19.73
CA THR A 39 -10.77 30.96 -19.58
C THR A 39 -10.08 30.92 -20.92
N ALA A 40 -10.29 31.98 -21.70
CA ALA A 40 -9.33 32.34 -22.73
C ALA A 40 -7.97 32.20 -22.07
N ILE A 41 -7.16 31.26 -22.56
CA ILE A 41 -5.74 31.22 -22.24
C ILE A 41 -5.20 32.50 -22.85
N GLN A 42 -5.23 33.57 -22.06
CA GLN A 42 -4.32 34.67 -22.26
C GLN A 42 -2.96 34.01 -22.18
N SER A 43 -2.29 33.95 -23.33
CA SER A 43 -0.87 33.66 -23.42
C SER A 43 -0.19 34.57 -22.40
N SER A 44 0.10 34.03 -21.22
CA SER A 44 1.02 34.67 -20.32
C SER A 44 2.32 34.69 -21.11
N ARG A 45 2.71 35.90 -21.54
CA ARG A 45 4.06 36.16 -22.00
C ARG A 45 4.96 35.60 -20.92
N GLN A 46 5.64 34.49 -21.21
CA GLN A 46 6.74 34.02 -20.41
C GLN A 46 7.72 35.18 -20.36
N THR A 47 7.72 35.91 -19.25
CA THR A 47 8.83 36.78 -18.92
C THR A 47 9.99 35.84 -18.64
N GLN A 48 10.79 35.61 -19.68
CA GLN A 48 12.07 34.93 -19.53
C GLN A 48 12.88 35.80 -18.58
N SER A 49 12.91 35.44 -17.30
CA SER A 49 13.86 36.04 -16.37
C SER A 49 15.24 35.54 -16.77
N CYS A 50 15.98 36.42 -17.42
CA CYS A 50 17.35 36.16 -17.84
C CYS A 50 18.22 36.01 -16.59
N PHE A 51 18.54 34.77 -16.21
CA PHE A 51 19.44 34.48 -15.08
C PHE A 51 20.93 34.70 -15.43
N SER A 52 21.24 35.64 -16.33
CA SER A 52 22.61 35.87 -16.78
C SER A 52 22.95 37.36 -16.75
N THR A 53 23.97 37.70 -15.97
CA THR A 53 24.45 39.06 -15.72
C THR A 53 25.32 39.62 -16.85
N SER A 54 25.53 38.88 -17.94
CA SER A 54 26.31 39.33 -19.10
C SER A 54 25.42 39.85 -20.22
N ALA A 55 25.70 41.04 -20.74
CA ALA A 55 24.98 41.63 -21.87
C ALA A 55 25.04 40.73 -23.13
N PRO A 56 23.92 40.51 -23.84
CA PRO A 56 23.91 39.70 -25.06
C PRO A 56 24.75 40.38 -26.16
N ARG A 57 25.81 39.71 -26.61
CA ARG A 57 26.65 40.19 -27.72
C ARG A 57 25.86 40.07 -29.04
N PRO A 58 25.89 41.06 -29.93
CA PRO A 58 25.16 41.00 -31.20
C PRO A 58 25.63 39.80 -32.02
N ALA A 59 24.67 39.00 -32.50
CA ALA A 59 24.95 37.86 -33.36
C ALA A 59 25.58 38.34 -34.67
N ARG A 60 26.74 37.78 -35.04
CA ARG A 60 27.34 38.00 -36.36
C ARG A 60 26.39 37.45 -37.42
N LYS A 61 25.98 38.30 -38.37
CA LYS A 61 25.12 37.96 -39.52
C LYS A 61 25.74 36.78 -40.27
N GLY A 62 25.17 35.58 -40.13
CA GLY A 62 25.59 34.36 -40.85
C GLY A 62 26.04 33.17 -39.98
N ALA A 63 26.18 33.29 -38.66
CA ALA A 63 26.56 32.16 -37.81
C ALA A 63 25.33 31.42 -37.26
N VAL A 64 25.00 30.25 -37.81
CA VAL A 64 24.08 29.30 -37.15
C VAL A 64 24.75 28.89 -35.83
N GLN A 65 24.17 29.26 -34.69
CA GLN A 65 24.63 28.78 -33.40
C GLN A 65 24.53 27.25 -33.39
N GLN A 66 25.68 26.57 -33.46
CA GLN A 66 25.78 25.14 -33.23
C GLN A 66 25.33 24.88 -31.79
N VAL A 67 24.05 24.55 -31.63
CA VAL A 67 23.51 24.12 -30.34
C VAL A 67 24.19 22.80 -30.02
N ASP A 68 24.81 22.70 -28.84
CA ASP A 68 25.44 21.47 -28.38
C ASP A 68 24.46 20.28 -28.58
N PRO A 69 24.87 19.21 -29.30
CA PRO A 69 24.02 18.06 -29.53
C PRO A 69 23.49 17.44 -28.23
N ARG A 70 24.20 17.59 -27.11
CA ARG A 70 23.71 17.18 -25.79
C ARG A 70 22.49 17.98 -25.36
N VAL A 71 22.50 19.29 -25.56
CA VAL A 71 21.36 20.17 -25.27
C VAL A 71 20.18 19.84 -26.18
N THR A 72 20.44 19.54 -27.45
CA THR A 72 19.40 19.05 -28.39
C THR A 72 18.82 17.72 -27.92
N ASN A 73 19.65 16.78 -27.47
CA ASN A 73 19.20 15.48 -27.00
C ASN A 73 18.42 15.57 -25.68
N ILE A 74 18.82 16.47 -24.78
CA ILE A 74 18.08 16.80 -23.56
C ILE A 74 16.72 17.41 -23.91
N ARG A 75 16.68 18.42 -24.79
CA ARG A 75 15.43 19.04 -25.27
C ARG A 75 14.52 18.01 -25.92
N TYR A 76 15.10 17.08 -26.67
CA TYR A 76 14.37 15.99 -27.29
C TYR A 76 13.73 15.06 -26.25
N HIS A 77 14.49 14.56 -25.26
CA HIS A 77 13.92 13.66 -24.26
C HIS A 77 12.94 14.35 -23.30
N LEU A 78 13.08 15.65 -23.05
CA LEU A 78 12.18 16.41 -22.17
C LEU A 78 10.88 16.85 -22.84
N PHE A 79 10.94 17.28 -24.10
CA PHE A 79 9.83 18.00 -24.74
C PHE A 79 9.30 17.33 -26.01
N HIS A 80 9.90 16.23 -26.45
CA HIS A 80 9.42 15.57 -27.66
C HIS A 80 8.12 14.80 -27.37
N PRO A 81 7.02 15.06 -28.11
CA PRO A 81 5.73 14.41 -27.91
C PRO A 81 5.72 13.00 -28.50
N ARG A 82 6.61 12.13 -28.01
CA ARG A 82 6.65 10.69 -28.33
C ARG A 82 5.54 9.90 -27.64
N VAL A 83 4.76 10.55 -26.78
CA VAL A 83 3.62 9.91 -26.13
C VAL A 83 2.53 9.64 -27.16
N PRO A 84 2.04 8.40 -27.30
CA PRO A 84 0.96 8.10 -28.22
C PRO A 84 -0.31 8.84 -27.77
N ARG A 85 -1.24 9.02 -28.70
CA ARG A 85 -2.56 9.58 -28.39
C ARG A 85 -3.28 8.70 -27.35
N PRO A 86 -4.13 9.29 -26.49
CA PRO A 86 -4.92 8.53 -25.53
C PRO A 86 -5.75 7.43 -26.21
N LEU A 87 -5.78 6.27 -25.56
CA LEU A 87 -6.45 5.09 -26.08
C LEU A 87 -7.97 5.27 -26.08
N ARG A 88 -8.61 5.00 -27.22
CA ARG A 88 -10.07 5.08 -27.38
C ARG A 88 -10.67 3.68 -27.36
N PHE A 89 -11.57 3.42 -26.42
CA PHE A 89 -12.26 2.14 -26.31
C PHE A 89 -13.68 2.20 -26.87
N SER A 90 -14.13 1.10 -27.47
CA SER A 90 -15.56 0.87 -27.72
C SER A 90 -16.28 0.57 -26.40
N ARG A 91 -17.62 0.68 -26.39
CA ARG A 91 -18.44 0.48 -25.18
C ARG A 91 -18.15 -0.85 -24.46
N LEU A 92 -18.18 -1.97 -25.17
CA LEU A 92 -17.93 -3.29 -24.58
C LEU A 92 -16.50 -3.44 -24.05
N ARG A 93 -15.50 -2.88 -24.75
CA ARG A 93 -14.10 -2.90 -24.30
C ARG A 93 -13.91 -2.05 -23.04
N ALA A 94 -14.53 -0.88 -22.98
CA ALA A 94 -14.50 -0.01 -21.80
C ALA A 94 -15.13 -0.69 -20.58
N LEU A 95 -16.27 -1.37 -20.75
CA LEU A 95 -16.92 -2.14 -19.67
C LEU A 95 -16.03 -3.27 -19.16
N ARG A 96 -15.45 -4.09 -20.05
CA ARG A 96 -14.51 -5.16 -19.65
C ARG A 96 -13.33 -4.61 -18.86
N HIS A 97 -12.72 -3.53 -19.35
CA HIS A 97 -11.60 -2.88 -18.68
C HIS A 97 -12.00 -2.38 -17.29
N TRP A 98 -13.17 -1.74 -17.17
CA TRP A 98 -13.69 -1.26 -15.90
C TRP A 98 -13.91 -2.40 -14.90
N THR A 99 -14.50 -3.51 -15.33
CA THR A 99 -14.72 -4.68 -14.48
C THR A 99 -13.40 -5.28 -13.99
N ILE A 100 -12.42 -5.47 -14.88
CA ILE A 100 -11.09 -5.99 -14.51
C ILE A 100 -10.42 -5.04 -13.52
N HIS A 101 -10.45 -3.74 -13.79
CA HIS A 101 -9.86 -2.73 -12.91
C HIS A 101 -10.52 -2.74 -11.51
N ARG A 102 -11.85 -2.86 -11.45
CA ARG A 102 -12.55 -2.93 -10.17
C ARG A 102 -12.24 -4.22 -9.40
N ALA A 103 -12.19 -5.36 -10.10
CA ALA A 103 -11.78 -6.63 -9.51
C ALA A 103 -10.35 -6.55 -8.94
N TRP A 104 -9.42 -5.92 -9.67
CA TRP A 104 -8.06 -5.67 -9.20
C TRP A 104 -8.01 -4.78 -7.95
N GLN A 105 -8.80 -3.70 -7.91
CA GLN A 105 -8.90 -2.86 -6.71
C GLN A 105 -9.42 -3.65 -5.50
N MET A 106 -10.46 -4.46 -5.68
CA MET A 106 -11.00 -5.31 -4.63
C MET A 106 -9.97 -6.35 -4.16
N PHE A 107 -9.24 -6.97 -5.08
CA PHE A 107 -8.15 -7.89 -4.77
C PHE A 107 -7.08 -7.21 -3.92
N LYS A 108 -6.56 -6.06 -4.35
CA LYS A 108 -5.57 -5.29 -3.58
C LYS A 108 -6.06 -4.93 -2.18
N ALA A 109 -7.31 -4.50 -2.05
CA ALA A 109 -7.91 -4.20 -0.76
C ALA A 109 -7.91 -5.44 0.16
N LYS A 110 -8.33 -6.60 -0.36
CA LYS A 110 -8.29 -7.87 0.38
C LYS A 110 -6.87 -8.28 0.78
N THR A 111 -5.90 -8.16 -0.12
CA THR A 111 -4.50 -8.49 0.17
C THR A 111 -3.91 -7.57 1.25
N ASN A 112 -4.26 -6.28 1.21
CA ASN A 112 -3.80 -5.33 2.23
C ASN A 112 -4.42 -5.63 3.59
N THR A 113 -5.74 -5.84 3.67
CA THR A 113 -6.40 -6.18 4.94
C THR A 113 -5.90 -7.51 5.51
N GLN A 114 -5.58 -8.48 4.66
CA GLN A 114 -4.96 -9.74 5.09
C GLN A 114 -3.56 -9.50 5.69
N ARG A 115 -2.73 -8.68 5.03
CA ARG A 115 -1.40 -8.33 5.55
C ARG A 115 -1.48 -7.60 6.89
N GLU A 116 -2.40 -6.64 7.01
CA GLU A 116 -2.62 -5.88 8.25
C GLU A 116 -3.05 -6.79 9.40
N LYS A 117 -3.98 -7.72 9.15
CA LYS A 117 -4.40 -8.72 10.16
C LYS A 117 -3.27 -9.64 10.60
N GLU A 118 -2.41 -10.06 9.67
CA GLU A 118 -1.27 -10.90 10.01
C GLU A 118 -0.23 -10.13 10.85
N LEU A 119 0.03 -8.85 10.52
CA LEU A 119 0.88 -7.98 11.33
C LEU A 119 0.27 -7.73 12.72
N GLU A 120 -1.04 -7.54 12.80
CA GLU A 120 -1.77 -7.42 14.06
C GLU A 120 -1.65 -8.70 14.90
N ARG A 121 -1.81 -9.88 14.28
CA ARG A 121 -1.63 -11.17 14.95
C ARG A 121 -0.23 -11.33 15.53
N GLN A 122 0.79 -11.01 14.74
CA GLN A 122 2.19 -11.04 15.19
C GLN A 122 2.42 -10.07 16.35
N TYR A 123 1.91 -8.84 16.24
CA TYR A 123 2.00 -7.84 17.30
C TYR A 123 1.33 -8.31 18.60
N GLN A 124 0.09 -8.81 18.52
CA GLN A 124 -0.62 -9.34 19.68
C GLN A 124 0.12 -10.52 20.31
N SER A 125 0.71 -11.42 19.51
CA SER A 125 1.53 -12.53 20.02
C SER A 125 2.76 -12.02 20.75
N MET A 126 3.47 -11.05 20.19
CA MET A 126 4.64 -10.43 20.83
C MET A 126 4.26 -9.70 22.12
N ALA A 127 3.16 -8.95 22.11
CA ALA A 127 2.66 -8.22 23.27
C ALA A 127 2.33 -9.17 24.42
N ARG A 128 1.62 -10.28 24.14
CA ARG A 128 1.33 -11.32 25.14
C ARG A 128 2.60 -11.93 25.71
N ALA A 129 3.56 -12.30 24.87
CA ALA A 129 4.84 -12.86 25.32
C ALA A 129 5.61 -11.87 26.21
N CYS A 130 5.59 -10.57 25.87
CA CYS A 130 6.21 -9.53 26.68
C CYS A 130 5.52 -9.34 28.04
N GLU A 131 4.19 -9.41 28.11
CA GLU A 131 3.48 -9.38 29.39
C GLU A 131 3.82 -10.59 30.27
N GLU A 132 3.92 -11.79 29.70
CA GLU A 132 4.37 -12.97 30.44
C GLU A 132 5.82 -12.79 30.97
N LEU A 133 6.74 -12.27 30.15
CA LEU A 133 8.11 -11.95 30.57
C LEU A 133 8.17 -10.87 31.67
N ARG A 134 7.21 -9.95 31.70
CA ARG A 134 7.11 -8.91 32.74
C ARG A 134 6.77 -9.52 34.10
N LEU A 135 5.96 -10.58 34.10
CA LEU A 135 5.52 -11.31 35.30
C LEU A 135 6.40 -12.52 35.66
N THR A 136 7.47 -12.78 34.89
CA THR A 136 8.36 -13.91 35.13
C THR A 136 9.46 -13.55 36.14
N ASP A 137 9.71 -14.44 37.11
CA ASP A 137 10.82 -14.35 38.08
C ASP A 137 12.13 -14.96 37.55
N GLU A 138 13.21 -14.86 38.32
CA GLU A 138 14.55 -15.41 38.00
C GLU A 138 14.50 -16.92 37.64
N ASN A 139 13.60 -17.67 38.26
CA ASN A 139 13.44 -19.11 38.03
C ASN A 139 12.58 -19.46 36.80
N GLY A 140 12.14 -18.47 36.01
CA GLY A 140 11.31 -18.70 34.83
C GLY A 140 9.83 -18.99 35.13
N MET A 141 9.41 -18.85 36.39
CA MET A 141 8.01 -19.07 36.81
C MET A 141 7.23 -17.76 36.79
N ARG A 142 5.94 -17.86 36.42
CA ARG A 142 5.00 -16.73 36.40
C ARG A 142 4.59 -16.38 37.83
N VAL A 143 4.71 -15.11 38.17
CA VAL A 143 4.35 -14.52 39.46
C VAL A 143 3.07 -13.72 39.31
N SER A 144 2.27 -13.63 40.38
CA SER A 144 1.06 -12.79 40.38
C SER A 144 1.44 -11.31 40.30
N GLU A 145 0.53 -10.46 39.80
CA GLU A 145 0.79 -9.01 39.70
C GLU A 145 1.01 -8.35 41.07
N ALA A 146 0.40 -8.88 42.13
CA ALA A 146 0.56 -8.38 43.49
C ALA A 146 1.98 -8.63 44.03
N ASP A 147 2.52 -9.82 43.77
CA ASP A 147 3.85 -10.23 44.26
C ASP A 147 5.00 -9.65 43.41
N ALA A 148 4.69 -9.22 42.18
CA ALA A 148 5.65 -8.56 41.29
C ALA A 148 6.05 -7.16 41.78
N ASN A 149 5.17 -6.45 42.51
CA ASN A 149 5.33 -5.05 42.87
C ASN A 149 6.25 -4.87 44.10
N GLY A 150 7.54 -5.10 43.92
CA GLY A 150 8.55 -4.93 44.98
C GLY A 150 9.79 -5.80 44.78
N ASN A 151 9.67 -6.89 44.02
CA ASN A 151 10.78 -7.77 43.72
C ASN A 151 11.55 -7.29 42.47
N LYS A 152 12.74 -6.72 42.67
CA LYS A 152 13.62 -6.24 41.58
C LYS A 152 14.04 -7.33 40.59
N LYS A 153 13.87 -8.61 40.92
CA LYS A 153 14.21 -9.76 40.05
C LYS A 153 13.12 -10.05 39.03
N VAL A 154 11.86 -9.80 39.38
CA VAL A 154 10.71 -9.96 38.48
C VAL A 154 10.83 -8.97 37.32
N GLY A 155 10.55 -9.43 36.09
CA GLY A 155 10.63 -8.59 34.89
C GLY A 155 12.05 -8.15 34.51
N ARG A 156 13.10 -8.78 35.05
CA ARG A 156 14.50 -8.54 34.61
C ARG A 156 14.69 -8.86 33.13
N LEU A 157 14.18 -10.00 32.68
CA LEU A 157 14.26 -10.43 31.27
C LEU A 157 13.51 -9.46 30.35
N PHE A 158 12.33 -8.99 30.76
CA PHE A 158 11.58 -7.98 30.01
C PHE A 158 12.38 -6.69 29.81
N ARG A 159 13.03 -6.16 30.87
CA ARG A 159 13.87 -4.95 30.76
C ARG A 159 15.03 -5.14 29.78
N ILE A 160 15.69 -6.29 29.81
CA ILE A 160 16.79 -6.63 28.88
C ILE A 160 16.26 -6.74 27.45
N ALA A 161 15.12 -7.42 27.24
CA ALA A 161 14.52 -7.57 25.92
C ALA A 161 14.08 -6.23 25.30
N MET A 162 13.68 -5.26 26.13
CA MET A 162 13.32 -3.91 25.68
C MET A 162 14.53 -3.02 25.36
N GLU A 163 15.76 -3.45 25.65
CA GLU A 163 16.96 -2.71 25.27
C GLU A 163 17.14 -2.69 23.75
N LYS A 164 17.11 -1.50 23.14
CA LYS A 164 17.30 -1.33 21.68
C LYS A 164 18.78 -1.28 21.28
N LYS A 165 19.66 -1.98 22.01
CA LYS A 165 21.10 -2.00 21.73
C LYS A 165 21.33 -2.68 20.37
N ARG A 166 22.20 -2.07 19.55
CA ARG A 166 22.52 -2.53 18.20
C ARG A 166 21.34 -2.60 17.22
N VAL A 167 20.18 -2.01 17.50
CA VAL A 167 19.10 -1.93 16.50
C VAL A 167 19.37 -0.83 15.46
N TRP A 168 19.94 0.29 15.92
CA TRP A 168 20.15 1.48 15.11
C TRP A 168 21.64 1.73 14.83
N GLY A 169 21.94 2.24 13.64
CA GLY A 169 23.28 2.66 13.22
C GLY A 169 23.89 1.76 12.11
N PRO A 170 24.94 2.26 11.44
CA PRO A 170 25.60 1.54 10.36
C PRO A 170 26.21 0.23 10.87
N GLY A 171 25.97 -0.87 10.15
CA GLY A 171 26.51 -2.20 10.49
C GLY A 171 25.91 -2.87 11.73
N LYS A 172 24.85 -2.33 12.34
CA LYS A 172 24.24 -2.90 13.55
C LYS A 172 22.84 -3.52 13.32
N GLY A 173 22.12 -3.05 12.30
CA GLY A 173 20.80 -3.57 11.94
C GLY A 173 20.83 -4.96 11.30
N PHE A 174 19.96 -5.17 10.31
CA PHE A 174 19.86 -6.46 9.63
C PHE A 174 21.13 -6.74 8.80
N PRO A 175 21.75 -7.93 8.89
CA PRO A 175 22.91 -8.26 8.08
C PRO A 175 22.58 -8.22 6.59
N ILE A 176 23.50 -7.69 5.78
CA ILE A 176 23.27 -7.46 4.35
C ILE A 176 23.04 -8.76 3.58
N GLU A 177 23.59 -9.87 4.08
CA GLU A 177 23.46 -11.20 3.51
C GLU A 177 22.02 -11.72 3.54
N TYR A 178 21.22 -11.29 4.53
CA TYR A 178 19.82 -11.67 4.67
C TYR A 178 18.87 -10.69 3.96
N ALA A 179 19.30 -9.46 3.66
CA ALA A 179 18.48 -8.44 2.99
C ALA A 179 18.26 -8.71 1.48
N ARG A 180 18.36 -9.97 1.04
CA ARG A 180 18.22 -10.38 -0.36
C ARG A 180 16.74 -10.30 -0.78
N ALA A 181 16.49 -9.65 -1.90
CA ALA A 181 15.17 -9.63 -2.51
C ALA A 181 14.80 -11.02 -3.08
N GLN A 182 13.51 -11.30 -3.14
CA GLN A 182 12.99 -12.49 -3.82
C GLN A 182 13.27 -12.39 -5.33
N THR A 183 13.74 -13.47 -5.94
CA THR A 183 14.02 -13.57 -7.38
C THR A 183 13.01 -14.48 -8.07
N ASP A 184 12.73 -14.24 -9.35
CA ASP A 184 11.78 -15.04 -10.13
C ASP A 184 12.25 -16.50 -10.32
N TYR A 185 13.58 -16.70 -10.42
CA TYR A 185 14.22 -18.01 -10.54
C TYR A 185 15.26 -18.21 -9.44
N PRO A 186 15.42 -19.42 -8.89
CA PRO A 186 16.43 -19.70 -7.89
C PRO A 186 17.84 -19.64 -8.50
N PRO A 187 18.88 -19.33 -7.71
CA PRO A 187 20.26 -19.41 -8.16
C PRO A 187 20.66 -20.87 -8.42
N ARG A 188 21.66 -21.09 -9.30
CA ARG A 188 22.17 -22.43 -9.66
C ARG A 188 22.56 -23.28 -8.45
N ASN A 189 23.18 -22.65 -7.46
CA ASN A 189 23.68 -23.32 -6.26
C ASN A 189 22.68 -23.26 -5.09
N GLY A 190 21.44 -22.80 -5.32
CA GLY A 190 20.35 -22.81 -4.33
C GLY A 190 20.74 -22.23 -2.97
N TRP A 191 20.83 -23.10 -1.97
CA TRP A 191 21.24 -22.80 -0.60
C TRP A 191 22.68 -23.27 -0.34
N ASN A 192 23.48 -22.44 0.35
CA ASN A 192 24.84 -22.83 0.72
C ASN A 192 24.84 -23.74 1.96
N HIS A 193 24.97 -25.05 1.74
CA HIS A 193 25.09 -26.04 2.82
C HIS A 193 26.49 -26.11 3.45
N GLU A 194 27.50 -25.51 2.82
CA GLU A 194 28.90 -25.52 3.28
C GLU A 194 29.25 -24.28 4.13
N TRP A 195 28.25 -23.51 4.56
CA TRP A 195 28.50 -22.32 5.38
C TRP A 195 29.14 -22.69 6.73
N THR A 196 30.29 -22.08 7.03
CA THR A 196 31.02 -22.23 8.29
C THR A 196 31.15 -20.88 9.01
N ARG A 197 31.15 -20.92 10.35
CA ARG A 197 31.21 -19.75 11.25
C ARG A 197 32.61 -19.10 11.28
#